data_AF-A0A6P4HX97-F1
#
_entry.id   AF-A0A6P4HX97-F1
#
_cell.length_a   1.000
_cell.length_b   1.000
_cell.length_c   1.000
_cell.angle_alpha   90.00
_cell.angle_beta   90.00
_cell.angle_gamma   90.00
#
_symmetry.space_group_name_H-M   'P 1'
#
loop_
_entity.id
_entity.type
_entity.pdbx_description
1 polymer ?
#
loop_
_entity_poly.entity_id
_entity_poly.type
_entity_poly.pdbx_seq_one_letter_code
_entity_poly.pdbx_strand_id
1 'polypeptide(L)'
;MELYRKTLTSATWWSLVIFNLLTFSSCKNQPESTVPSWKIKLIANSTSHVTYLVDLERAIDHILRVQLVQVPVFKGKELIVLQNIMALLDNFNPLYKYKKGKANIKNINRFIKSQTEVSQEYFKGLANDDEFATENYIGDDYIGCLGSQSGLRGFNCSLWNLFHYWTVQSSFSPELFQPGAVLWTLHGYVHHFMNCSECYLNFWFYVQEHQIEDVKTHDEEILWLWRAHNYFNRKLAGDVTEDPWFPKKQFPEDKYCRKCRWKGKWQNDKVLKYLKNIYSSISEVVGLINKEEEP
;
A
#
# COMPACT_ATOMS: atom_id res chain seq x y z
N MET A 1 0.33 24.67 -7.81
CA MET A 1 0.88 23.67 -8.75
C MET A 1 2.08 24.26 -9.45
N GLU A 2 3.14 24.56 -8.70
CA GLU A 2 4.33 25.21 -9.24
C GLU A 2 5.50 24.88 -8.32
N LEU A 3 6.10 23.69 -8.51
CA LEU A 3 7.38 23.28 -7.88
C LEU A 3 7.82 21.91 -8.40
N TYR A 4 8.06 21.76 -9.70
CA TYR A 4 8.94 20.71 -10.26
C TYR A 4 9.60 21.19 -11.57
N ARG A 5 10.12 22.41 -11.55
CA ARG A 5 11.02 22.91 -12.60
C ARG A 5 12.30 23.40 -11.96
N LYS A 6 13.34 22.56 -11.99
CA LYS A 6 14.74 22.95 -12.21
C LYS A 6 15.62 21.70 -12.38
N THR A 7 15.95 21.45 -13.65
CA THR A 7 17.27 21.08 -14.19
C THR A 7 18.31 20.50 -13.21
N LEU A 8 18.69 19.24 -13.42
CA LEU A 8 19.99 18.72 -13.01
C LEU A 8 20.80 18.37 -14.26
N THR A 9 21.70 19.29 -14.62
CA THR A 9 22.80 19.06 -15.54
C THR A 9 23.90 18.28 -14.81
N SER A 10 24.31 17.15 -15.41
CA SER A 10 25.59 16.45 -15.25
C SER A 10 26.33 16.60 -13.90
N ALA A 11 26.15 15.64 -13.00
CA ALA A 11 27.10 15.38 -11.92
C ALA A 11 27.67 13.97 -12.11
N THR A 12 29.00 13.89 -12.09
CA THR A 12 29.84 12.76 -12.46
C THR A 12 29.79 11.60 -11.45
N TRP A 13 29.87 10.39 -11.99
CA TRP A 13 29.61 9.05 -11.45
C TRP A 13 30.50 8.49 -10.30
N TRP A 14 31.14 9.28 -9.42
CA TRP A 14 32.18 8.73 -8.52
C TRP A 14 32.09 9.07 -7.02
N SER A 15 30.92 9.08 -6.38
CA SER A 15 30.86 9.35 -4.92
C SER A 15 29.80 8.60 -4.08
N LEU A 16 29.32 7.43 -4.50
CA LEU A 16 28.39 6.60 -3.68
C LEU A 16 28.99 5.28 -3.22
N VAL A 17 30.28 5.28 -2.88
CA VAL A 17 30.90 4.20 -2.11
C VAL A 17 31.50 4.82 -0.86
N ILE A 18 31.24 4.20 0.29
CA ILE A 18 31.59 4.57 1.66
C ILE A 18 30.42 5.23 2.42
N PHE A 19 29.46 4.40 2.83
CA PHE A 19 28.90 4.42 4.19
C PHE A 19 28.24 3.05 4.43
N ASN A 20 29.07 2.02 4.60
CA ASN A 20 28.65 0.70 5.06
C ASN A 20 29.46 0.41 6.31
N LEU A 21 28.82 0.51 7.48
CA LEU A 21 29.13 -0.17 8.74
C LEU A 21 28.27 0.44 9.86
N LEU A 22 26.95 0.27 9.77
CA LEU A 22 26.08 0.32 10.95
C LEU A 22 25.02 -0.78 10.80
N THR A 23 25.31 -1.90 11.46
CA THR A 23 24.40 -2.92 11.98
C THR A 23 23.11 -3.16 11.18
N PHE A 24 23.14 -4.20 10.33
CA PHE A 24 21.94 -4.96 10.00
C PHE A 24 21.41 -5.60 11.28
N SER A 25 20.54 -4.89 11.99
CA SER A 25 19.69 -5.53 12.99
C SER A 25 18.64 -6.31 12.20
N SER A 26 18.95 -7.59 12.00
CA SER A 26 18.00 -8.62 11.58
C SER A 26 16.67 -8.40 12.32
N CYS A 27 15.57 -8.23 11.58
CA CYS A 27 14.21 -8.44 12.10
C CYS A 27 14.04 -9.95 12.45
N LYS A 28 14.73 -10.41 13.48
CA LYS A 28 14.49 -11.70 14.14
C LYS A 28 14.07 -11.35 15.55
N ASN A 29 12.76 -11.23 15.73
CA ASN A 29 11.99 -11.41 16.97
C ASN A 29 10.57 -10.88 16.70
N GLN A 30 9.86 -11.50 15.77
CA GLN A 30 8.40 -11.46 15.79
C GLN A 30 7.92 -12.82 16.30
N PRO A 31 6.89 -12.87 17.14
CA PRO A 31 6.33 -14.14 17.60
C PRO A 31 5.98 -15.02 16.40
N GLU A 32 6.21 -16.32 16.56
CA GLU A 32 5.83 -17.33 15.58
C GLU A 32 4.32 -17.23 15.36
N SER A 33 3.90 -16.95 14.13
CA SER A 33 2.48 -16.81 13.80
C SER A 33 1.79 -18.16 14.02
N THR A 34 0.86 -18.22 14.97
CA THR A 34 0.10 -19.43 15.34
C THR A 34 -1.11 -19.67 14.44
N VAL A 35 -1.11 -19.14 13.20
CA VAL A 35 -2.26 -19.29 12.30
C VAL A 35 -2.35 -20.74 11.82
N PRO A 36 -3.49 -21.43 12.02
CA PRO A 36 -3.71 -22.76 11.50
C PRO A 36 -3.46 -22.86 9.99
N SER A 37 -2.64 -23.82 9.57
CA SER A 37 -2.23 -23.99 8.17
C SER A 37 -3.42 -24.13 7.20
N TRP A 38 -4.55 -24.69 7.64
CA TRP A 38 -5.76 -24.82 6.82
C TRP A 38 -6.37 -23.46 6.44
N LYS A 39 -6.28 -22.43 7.31
CA LYS A 39 -6.77 -21.07 7.02
C LYS A 39 -6.00 -20.47 5.87
N ILE A 40 -4.67 -20.63 5.90
CA ILE A 40 -3.78 -20.18 4.81
C ILE A 40 -4.08 -20.94 3.51
N LYS A 41 -4.39 -22.24 3.57
CA LYS A 41 -4.74 -23.04 2.37
C LYS A 41 -6.03 -22.53 1.74
N LEU A 42 -7.02 -22.19 2.55
CA LEU A 42 -8.31 -21.69 2.08
C LEU A 42 -8.13 -20.38 1.29
N ILE A 43 -7.32 -19.45 1.83
CA ILE A 43 -7.02 -18.18 1.17
C ILE A 43 -6.20 -18.41 -0.11
N ALA A 44 -5.14 -19.22 -0.05
CA ALA A 44 -4.29 -19.53 -1.20
C ALA A 44 -5.04 -20.23 -2.34
N ASN A 45 -6.06 -21.03 -2.02
CA ASN A 45 -6.89 -21.75 -2.98
C ASN A 45 -8.15 -20.98 -3.42
N SER A 46 -8.30 -19.72 -3.00
CA SER A 46 -9.46 -18.91 -3.42
C SER A 46 -9.57 -18.85 -4.95
N THR A 47 -10.79 -19.01 -5.44
CA THR A 47 -11.14 -18.95 -6.87
C THR A 47 -11.37 -17.53 -7.37
N SER A 48 -11.32 -16.54 -6.46
CA SER A 48 -11.45 -15.12 -6.79
C SER A 48 -10.51 -14.27 -5.95
N HIS A 49 -10.09 -13.13 -6.51
CA HIS A 49 -9.40 -12.11 -5.74
C HIS A 49 -10.43 -11.22 -5.05
N VAL A 50 -10.23 -11.03 -3.75
CA VAL A 50 -11.12 -10.29 -2.88
C VAL A 50 -10.28 -9.25 -2.15
N THR A 51 -10.75 -8.00 -2.17
CA THR A 51 -10.19 -6.94 -1.33
C THR A 51 -10.91 -6.97 0.01
N TYR A 52 -10.24 -7.44 1.07
CA TYR A 52 -10.84 -7.52 2.40
C TYR A 52 -10.71 -6.18 3.14
N LEU A 53 -11.78 -5.77 3.83
CA LEU A 53 -11.79 -4.53 4.61
C LEU A 53 -10.66 -4.54 5.63
N VAL A 54 -10.57 -5.60 6.44
CA VAL A 54 -9.57 -5.71 7.51
C VAL A 54 -8.13 -5.55 7.01
N ASP A 55 -7.78 -6.03 5.81
CA ASP A 55 -6.44 -5.83 5.27
C ASP A 55 -6.17 -4.33 5.00
N LEU A 56 -7.15 -3.62 4.43
CA LEU A 56 -7.05 -2.17 4.21
C LEU A 56 -7.00 -1.40 5.53
N GLU A 57 -7.81 -1.79 6.52
CA GLU A 57 -7.79 -1.18 7.85
C GLU A 57 -6.42 -1.35 8.51
N ARG A 58 -5.84 -2.55 8.45
CA ARG A 58 -4.50 -2.84 8.98
C ARG A 58 -3.39 -2.09 8.25
N ALA A 59 -3.52 -1.86 6.94
CA ALA A 59 -2.61 -0.97 6.20
C ALA A 59 -2.66 0.47 6.74
N ILE A 60 -3.86 1.03 6.92
CA ILE A 60 -4.05 2.40 7.42
C ILE A 60 -3.52 2.52 8.85
N ASP A 61 -3.87 1.56 9.69
CA ASP A 61 -3.38 1.46 11.07
C ASP A 61 -1.85 1.49 11.13
N HIS A 62 -1.20 0.60 10.39
CA HIS A 62 0.26 0.50 10.36
C HIS A 62 0.91 1.76 9.79
N ILE A 63 0.34 2.38 8.74
CA ILE A 63 0.81 3.68 8.24
C ILE A 63 0.76 4.74 9.35
N LEU A 64 -0.40 4.93 9.96
CA LEU A 64 -0.65 6.03 10.90
C LEU A 64 0.05 5.82 12.25
N ARG A 65 0.06 4.60 12.79
CA ARG A 65 0.48 4.33 14.18
C ARG A 65 1.79 3.59 14.31
N VAL A 66 2.35 3.08 13.22
CA VAL A 66 3.69 2.44 13.23
C VAL A 66 4.70 3.23 12.43
N GLN A 67 4.41 3.58 11.17
CA GLN A 67 5.41 4.18 10.26
C GLN A 67 5.53 5.69 10.46
N LEU A 68 4.42 6.43 10.34
CA LEU A 68 4.43 7.88 10.40
C LEU A 68 4.82 8.42 11.79
N VAL A 69 4.48 7.70 12.86
CA VAL A 69 4.90 8.08 14.23
C VAL A 69 6.39 7.97 14.48
N GLN A 70 7.19 7.39 13.57
CA GLN A 70 8.66 7.37 13.69
C GLN A 70 9.30 8.66 13.19
N VAL A 71 8.60 9.46 12.39
CA VAL A 71 9.15 10.68 11.80
C VAL A 71 9.27 11.75 12.89
N PRO A 72 10.48 12.28 13.18
CA PRO A 72 10.65 13.26 14.27
C PRO A 72 9.92 14.58 14.01
N VAL A 73 9.98 15.05 12.77
CA VAL A 73 9.35 16.29 12.33
C VAL A 73 9.01 16.15 10.84
N PHE A 74 7.75 16.33 10.47
CA PHE A 74 7.34 16.42 9.07
C PHE A 74 7.50 17.85 8.58
N LYS A 75 8.34 18.06 7.57
CA LYS A 75 8.50 19.37 6.91
C LYS A 75 8.85 19.20 5.43
N GLY A 76 8.70 20.26 4.65
CA GLY A 76 9.03 20.24 3.23
C GLY A 76 8.35 19.08 2.47
N LYS A 77 9.14 18.22 1.84
CA LYS A 77 8.63 17.08 1.05
C LYS A 77 7.90 16.04 1.89
N GLU A 78 8.39 15.73 3.08
CA GLU A 78 7.75 14.75 3.98
C GLU A 78 6.35 15.21 4.37
N LEU A 79 6.20 16.50 4.70
CA LEU A 79 4.89 17.06 5.02
C LEU A 79 3.93 17.05 3.83
N ILE A 80 4.41 17.30 2.61
CA ILE A 80 3.59 17.19 1.39
C ILE A 80 3.08 15.76 1.22
N VAL A 81 3.94 14.75 1.42
CA VAL A 81 3.54 13.34 1.31
C VAL A 81 2.52 12.99 2.41
N LEU A 82 2.75 13.43 3.64
CA LEU A 82 1.80 13.25 4.74
C LEU A 82 0.43 13.87 4.41
N GLN A 83 0.41 15.11 3.92
CA GLN A 83 -0.81 15.80 3.50
C GLN A 83 -1.53 15.06 2.38
N ASN A 84 -0.80 14.52 1.40
CA ASN A 84 -1.38 13.73 0.33
C ASN A 84 -1.99 12.42 0.84
N ILE A 85 -1.30 11.70 1.74
CA ILE A 85 -1.82 10.49 2.39
C ILE A 85 -3.13 10.82 3.13
N MET A 86 -3.14 11.90 3.92
CA MET A 86 -4.33 12.29 4.67
C MET A 86 -5.48 12.75 3.78
N ALA A 87 -5.20 13.40 2.66
CA ALA A 87 -6.20 13.76 1.67
C ALA A 87 -6.81 12.53 0.99
N LEU A 88 -6.00 11.54 0.60
CA LEU A 88 -6.48 10.27 0.05
C LEU A 88 -7.32 9.51 1.09
N LEU A 89 -6.87 9.47 2.35
CA LEU A 89 -7.63 8.86 3.44
C LEU A 89 -8.96 9.57 3.68
N ASP A 90 -9.02 10.90 3.68
CA ASP A 90 -10.27 11.65 3.93
C ASP A 90 -11.33 11.42 2.83
N ASN A 91 -10.89 11.23 1.58
CA ASN A 91 -11.79 11.06 0.44
C ASN A 91 -12.11 9.60 0.12
N PHE A 92 -11.15 8.69 0.30
CA PHE A 92 -11.23 7.28 -0.07
C PHE A 92 -11.03 6.37 1.13
N ASN A 93 -11.57 6.75 2.29
CA ASN A 93 -11.48 5.96 3.50
C ASN A 93 -12.28 4.64 3.38
N PRO A 94 -11.65 3.46 3.46
CA PRO A 94 -12.39 2.21 3.52
C PRO A 94 -13.13 2.02 4.86
N LEU A 95 -12.86 2.83 5.90
CA LEU A 95 -13.54 2.83 7.21
C LEU A 95 -14.94 3.47 7.18
N TYR A 96 -15.62 3.53 6.03
CA TYR A 96 -16.84 4.30 5.82
C TYR A 96 -18.00 3.92 6.76
N LYS A 97 -17.97 2.72 7.35
CA LYS A 97 -18.96 2.23 8.32
C LYS A 97 -18.74 2.74 9.75
N TYR A 98 -17.51 3.13 10.09
CA TYR A 98 -17.14 3.61 11.42
C TYR A 98 -17.21 5.13 11.46
N LYS A 99 -18.32 5.67 11.97
CA LYS A 99 -18.52 7.13 12.09
C LYS A 99 -17.35 7.80 12.82
N LYS A 100 -16.83 7.16 13.87
CA LYS A 100 -15.66 7.63 14.63
C LYS A 100 -14.38 7.60 13.79
N GLY A 101 -14.04 6.46 13.18
CA GLY A 101 -12.88 6.33 12.28
C GLY A 101 -12.87 7.37 11.14
N LYS A 102 -14.03 7.58 10.49
CA LYS A 102 -14.19 8.62 9.46
C LYS A 102 -13.99 10.03 10.01
N ALA A 103 -14.59 10.34 11.16
CA ALA A 103 -14.45 11.64 11.80
C ALA A 103 -12.99 11.91 12.21
N ASN A 104 -12.28 10.90 12.71
CA ASN A 104 -10.89 11.02 13.10
C ASN A 104 -9.99 11.36 11.90
N ILE A 105 -10.05 10.57 10.82
CA ILE A 105 -9.29 10.85 9.60
C ILE A 105 -9.55 12.26 9.07
N LYS A 106 -10.82 12.69 9.08
CA LYS A 106 -11.20 14.05 8.68
C LYS A 106 -10.61 15.12 9.60
N ASN A 107 -10.58 14.87 10.91
CA ASN A 107 -9.97 15.78 11.88
C ASN A 107 -8.45 15.86 11.67
N ILE A 108 -7.76 14.73 11.57
CA ILE A 108 -6.32 14.67 11.28
C ILE A 108 -6.00 15.45 10.00
N ASN A 109 -6.73 15.17 8.91
CA ASN A 109 -6.56 15.88 7.63
C ASN A 109 -6.76 17.39 7.79
N ARG A 110 -7.82 17.82 8.49
CA ARG A 110 -8.09 19.24 8.75
C ARG A 110 -6.92 19.91 9.48
N PHE A 111 -6.38 19.27 10.51
CA PHE A 111 -5.31 19.85 11.32
C PHE A 111 -3.98 19.93 10.58
N ILE A 112 -3.65 18.93 9.75
CA ILE A 112 -2.36 18.85 9.05
C ILE A 112 -2.33 19.67 7.75
N LYS A 113 -3.48 19.84 7.07
CA LYS A 113 -3.57 20.45 5.73
C LYS A 113 -2.98 21.87 5.63
N SER A 114 -3.07 22.66 6.69
CA SER A 114 -2.57 24.06 6.70
C SER A 114 -1.23 24.23 7.41
N GLN A 115 -0.63 23.16 7.93
CA GLN A 115 0.64 23.24 8.63
C GLN A 115 1.79 23.37 7.64
N THR A 116 2.86 24.04 8.08
CA THR A 116 4.15 24.08 7.39
C THR A 116 5.16 23.12 8.02
N GLU A 117 4.90 22.68 9.24
CA GLU A 117 5.66 21.69 10.00
C GLU A 117 4.73 20.95 10.97
N VAL A 118 4.98 19.66 11.21
CA VAL A 118 4.26 18.85 12.21
C VAL A 118 5.26 18.04 13.02
N SER A 119 5.30 18.20 14.35
CA SER A 119 6.17 17.39 15.21
C SER A 119 5.63 15.97 15.39
N GLN A 120 6.51 15.05 15.75
CA GLN A 120 6.15 13.67 16.07
C GLN A 120 5.10 13.59 17.19
N GLU A 121 5.27 14.36 18.25
CA GLU A 121 4.39 14.36 19.42
C GLU A 121 2.99 14.86 19.04
N TYR A 122 2.92 15.92 18.23
CA TYR A 122 1.65 16.43 17.75
C TYR A 122 0.94 15.41 16.86
N PHE A 123 1.66 14.78 15.92
CA PHE A 123 1.08 13.74 15.07
C PHE A 123 0.63 12.52 15.87
N LYS A 124 1.44 12.05 16.84
CA LYS A 124 1.08 10.95 17.75
C LYS A 124 -0.19 11.29 18.53
N GLY A 125 -0.32 12.51 19.05
CA GLY A 125 -1.53 12.95 19.74
C GLY A 125 -2.78 12.92 18.86
N LEU A 126 -2.64 13.18 17.57
CA LEU A 126 -3.73 13.08 16.59
C LEU A 126 -4.04 11.63 16.18
N ALA A 127 -3.02 10.78 16.04
CA ALA A 127 -3.14 9.42 15.51
C ALA A 127 -3.52 8.38 16.59
N ASN A 128 -3.16 8.62 17.85
CA ASN A 128 -3.34 7.71 18.98
C ASN A 128 -4.44 8.17 19.95
N ASP A 129 -5.43 8.94 19.49
CA ASP A 129 -6.61 9.22 20.31
C ASP A 129 -7.29 7.87 20.66
N ASP A 130 -7.34 7.53 21.95
CA ASP A 130 -7.72 6.19 22.46
C ASP A 130 -9.13 5.76 22.03
N GLU A 131 -9.98 6.70 21.62
CA GLU A 131 -11.28 6.43 21.00
C GLU A 131 -11.17 5.69 19.64
N PHE A 132 -9.97 5.65 19.06
CA PHE A 132 -9.67 5.03 17.78
C PHE A 132 -9.38 3.52 17.88
N ALA A 133 -8.83 3.05 19.00
CA ALA A 133 -8.12 1.76 19.07
C ALA A 133 -8.99 0.50 19.24
N THR A 134 -10.19 0.62 19.82
CA THR A 134 -10.99 -0.56 20.22
C THR A 134 -12.32 -0.71 19.48
N GLU A 135 -12.79 0.31 18.74
CA GLU A 135 -14.14 0.32 18.13
C GLU A 135 -14.16 0.46 16.59
N ASN A 136 -13.01 0.63 15.91
CA ASN A 136 -12.96 1.00 14.48
C ASN A 136 -12.40 -0.08 13.55
N TYR A 137 -12.09 -1.28 14.05
CA TYR A 137 -11.46 -2.36 13.29
C TYR A 137 -12.27 -3.64 13.44
N ILE A 138 -12.53 -4.37 12.35
CA ILE A 138 -13.38 -5.57 12.41
C ILE A 138 -12.63 -6.80 12.94
N GLY A 139 -11.32 -6.87 12.70
CA GLY A 139 -10.52 -8.04 13.07
C GLY A 139 -9.12 -7.68 13.48
N ASP A 140 -8.55 -8.50 14.36
CA ASP A 140 -7.25 -8.26 15.00
C ASP A 140 -6.04 -8.58 14.10
N ASP A 141 -6.26 -9.26 12.97
CA ASP A 141 -5.20 -9.68 12.05
C ASP A 141 -5.66 -9.65 10.58
N TYR A 142 -4.71 -9.79 9.66
CA TYR A 142 -4.91 -9.87 8.22
C TYR A 142 -5.76 -11.08 7.82
N ILE A 143 -6.48 -10.97 6.70
CA ILE A 143 -7.17 -12.09 6.05
C ILE A 143 -6.53 -12.39 4.71
N GLY A 144 -6.72 -11.53 3.72
CA GLY A 144 -6.18 -11.74 2.38
C GLY A 144 -4.67 -11.54 2.34
N CYS A 145 -4.11 -10.78 3.26
CA CYS A 145 -2.68 -10.52 3.37
C CYS A 145 -1.94 -11.35 4.43
N LEU A 146 -2.60 -12.34 5.03
CA LEU A 146 -2.00 -13.22 6.01
C LEU A 146 -0.88 -14.08 5.40
N GLY A 147 0.30 -14.05 6.01
CA GLY A 147 1.47 -14.85 5.60
C GLY A 147 1.43 -16.27 6.17
N SER A 148 2.11 -17.21 5.50
CA SER A 148 2.34 -18.56 6.04
C SER A 148 3.33 -18.59 7.20
N GLN A 149 4.16 -17.55 7.33
CA GLN A 149 5.16 -17.39 8.38
C GLN A 149 5.20 -15.93 8.85
N SER A 150 5.70 -15.73 10.07
CA SER A 150 5.90 -14.41 10.65
C SER A 150 6.84 -13.55 9.79
N GLY A 151 6.53 -12.27 9.62
CA GLY A 151 7.28 -11.35 8.77
C GLY A 151 7.01 -11.47 7.26
N LEU A 152 6.25 -12.47 6.78
CA LEU A 152 5.87 -12.59 5.37
C LEU A 152 4.53 -11.92 5.09
N ARG A 153 4.39 -11.38 3.87
CA ARG A 153 3.18 -10.70 3.37
C ARG A 153 2.77 -9.51 4.25
N GLY A 154 1.75 -9.67 5.09
CA GLY A 154 1.29 -8.70 6.08
C GLY A 154 1.18 -7.28 5.54
N PHE A 155 1.83 -6.33 6.22
CA PHE A 155 1.78 -4.91 5.91
C PHE A 155 2.14 -4.58 4.45
N ASN A 156 3.19 -5.21 3.91
CA ASN A 156 3.60 -4.89 2.53
C ASN A 156 2.55 -5.34 1.51
N CYS A 157 1.88 -6.48 1.76
CA CYS A 157 0.74 -6.92 0.94
C CYS A 157 -0.44 -5.94 1.05
N SER A 158 -0.79 -5.53 2.27
CA SER A 158 -1.94 -4.67 2.49
C SER A 158 -1.72 -3.25 2.00
N LEU A 159 -0.48 -2.75 2.05
CA LEU A 159 -0.06 -1.49 1.46
C LEU A 159 -0.29 -1.47 -0.05
N TRP A 160 0.15 -2.51 -0.77
CA TRP A 160 -0.14 -2.63 -2.20
C TRP A 160 -1.64 -2.64 -2.48
N ASN A 161 -2.42 -3.40 -1.71
CA ASN A 161 -3.88 -3.43 -1.85
C ASN A 161 -4.50 -2.04 -1.62
N LEU A 162 -4.04 -1.29 -0.62
CA LEU A 162 -4.54 0.05 -0.31
C LEU A 162 -4.26 1.04 -1.46
N PHE A 163 -3.06 1.04 -2.02
CA PHE A 163 -2.74 1.94 -3.14
C PHE A 163 -3.47 1.53 -4.42
N HIS A 164 -3.62 0.24 -4.72
CA HIS A 164 -4.47 -0.21 -5.83
C HIS A 164 -5.92 0.21 -5.63
N TYR A 165 -6.45 0.04 -4.42
CA TYR A 165 -7.77 0.53 -4.03
C TYR A 165 -7.91 2.04 -4.29
N TRP A 166 -6.96 2.87 -3.84
CA TRP A 166 -6.99 4.31 -4.08
C TRP A 166 -6.90 4.70 -5.55
N THR A 167 -6.10 4.03 -6.38
CA THR A 167 -6.09 4.32 -7.83
C THR A 167 -7.47 4.08 -8.45
N VAL A 168 -8.18 3.03 -8.04
CA VAL A 168 -9.52 2.71 -8.54
C VAL A 168 -10.57 3.67 -7.99
N GLN A 169 -10.56 3.98 -6.69
CA GLN A 169 -11.50 4.95 -6.11
C GLN A 169 -11.33 6.36 -6.71
N SER A 170 -10.09 6.80 -6.90
CA SER A 170 -9.76 8.07 -7.57
C SER A 170 -10.35 8.13 -8.98
N SER A 171 -10.38 7.01 -9.71
CA SER A 171 -10.99 6.95 -11.05
C SER A 171 -12.50 7.16 -11.09
N PHE A 172 -13.20 7.01 -9.96
CA PHE A 172 -14.63 7.28 -9.83
C PHE A 172 -14.94 8.72 -9.38
N SER A 173 -13.94 9.47 -8.93
CA SER A 173 -14.06 10.88 -8.52
C SER A 173 -12.91 11.71 -9.11
N PRO A 174 -12.82 11.78 -10.46
CA PRO A 174 -11.69 12.38 -11.18
C PRO A 174 -11.52 13.88 -10.93
N GLU A 175 -12.53 14.55 -10.36
CA GLU A 175 -12.48 15.96 -9.96
C GLU A 175 -11.68 16.21 -8.67
N LEU A 176 -11.49 15.18 -7.83
CA LEU A 176 -10.84 15.34 -6.52
C LEU A 176 -9.31 15.31 -6.61
N PHE A 177 -8.76 14.50 -7.51
CA PHE A 177 -7.32 14.31 -7.66
C PHE A 177 -6.95 14.26 -9.14
N GLN A 178 -5.78 14.82 -9.48
CA GLN A 178 -5.25 14.68 -10.83
C GLN A 178 -4.73 13.24 -11.06
N PRO A 179 -4.75 12.73 -12.31
CA PRO A 179 -4.07 11.49 -12.66
C PRO A 179 -2.61 11.49 -12.19
N GLY A 180 -2.18 10.39 -11.58
CA GLY A 180 -0.83 10.20 -11.03
C GLY A 180 -0.66 10.68 -9.58
N ALA A 181 -1.65 11.34 -8.97
CA ALA A 181 -1.57 11.79 -7.58
C ALA A 181 -1.38 10.63 -6.58
N VAL A 182 -2.02 9.48 -6.82
CA VAL A 182 -1.87 8.30 -5.96
C VAL A 182 -0.46 7.71 -6.12
N LEU A 183 0.08 7.70 -7.34
CA LEU A 183 1.43 7.21 -7.63
C LEU A 183 2.50 8.10 -7.00
N TRP A 184 2.37 9.42 -7.09
CA TRP A 184 3.29 10.35 -6.43
C TRP A 184 3.26 10.20 -4.91
N THR A 185 2.08 9.96 -4.36
CA THR A 185 1.92 9.68 -2.93
C THR A 185 2.61 8.38 -2.54
N LEU A 186 2.47 7.32 -3.34
CA LEU A 186 3.19 6.06 -3.12
C LEU A 186 4.71 6.24 -3.20
N HIS A 187 5.19 6.91 -4.25
CA HIS A 187 6.62 7.18 -4.43
C HIS A 187 7.19 7.97 -3.25
N GLY A 188 6.50 9.03 -2.81
CA GLY A 188 6.87 9.78 -1.64
C GLY A 188 6.84 8.96 -0.35
N TYR A 189 5.81 8.13 -0.17
CA TYR A 189 5.69 7.24 0.99
C TYR A 189 6.87 6.25 1.06
N VAL A 190 7.18 5.60 -0.06
CA VAL A 190 8.29 4.65 -0.14
C VAL A 190 9.64 5.35 0.10
N HIS A 191 9.82 6.57 -0.42
CA HIS A 191 11.06 7.32 -0.22
C HIS A 191 11.25 7.78 1.24
N HIS A 192 10.21 8.34 1.85
CA HIS A 192 10.34 9.07 3.11
C HIS A 192 9.97 8.25 4.34
N PHE A 193 9.07 7.28 4.21
CA PHE A 193 8.43 6.64 5.37
C PHE A 193 8.60 5.11 5.42
N MET A 194 8.98 4.47 4.30
CA MET A 194 9.26 3.04 4.31
C MET A 194 10.67 2.79 4.84
N ASN A 195 10.79 2.05 5.94
CA ASN A 195 12.07 1.64 6.51
C ASN A 195 12.72 0.47 5.72
N CYS A 196 12.95 0.67 4.43
CA CYS A 196 13.58 -0.29 3.51
C CYS A 196 14.28 0.46 2.37
N SER A 197 15.59 0.69 2.50
CA SER A 197 16.38 1.42 1.50
C SER A 197 16.41 0.72 0.13
N GLU A 198 16.50 -0.61 0.13
CA GLU A 198 16.46 -1.41 -1.10
C GLU A 198 15.11 -1.28 -1.82
N CYS A 199 14.01 -1.32 -1.06
CA CYS A 199 12.66 -1.14 -1.62
C CYS A 199 12.54 0.22 -2.29
N TYR A 200 13.05 1.28 -1.64
CA TYR A 200 13.08 2.61 -2.22
C TYR A 200 13.92 2.68 -3.50
N LEU A 201 15.16 2.20 -3.48
CA LEU A 201 16.05 2.25 -4.65
C LEU A 201 15.42 1.51 -5.84
N ASN A 202 14.90 0.31 -5.61
CA ASN A 202 14.24 -0.48 -6.64
C ASN A 202 12.98 0.20 -7.21
N PHE A 203 12.16 0.82 -6.35
CA PHE A 203 10.98 1.57 -6.79
C PHE A 203 11.36 2.85 -7.54
N TRP A 204 12.39 3.56 -7.07
CA TRP A 204 12.91 4.76 -7.72
C TRP A 204 13.41 4.47 -9.13
N PHE A 205 14.20 3.41 -9.34
CA PHE A 205 14.65 3.00 -10.68
C PHE A 205 13.46 2.69 -11.61
N TYR A 206 12.44 1.99 -11.10
CA TYR A 206 11.23 1.73 -11.87
C TYR A 206 10.53 3.03 -12.30
N VAL A 207 10.42 4.01 -11.39
CA VAL A 207 9.82 5.32 -11.68
C VAL A 207 10.66 6.11 -12.70
N GLN A 208 11.99 6.02 -12.67
CA GLN A 208 12.83 6.69 -13.68
C GLN A 208 12.63 6.11 -15.09
N GLU A 209 12.45 4.78 -15.20
CA GLU A 209 12.17 4.11 -16.48
C GLU A 209 10.72 4.27 -16.95
N HIS A 210 9.80 4.50 -16.01
CA HIS A 210 8.36 4.61 -16.25
C HIS A 210 7.81 5.85 -15.54
N GLN A 211 8.10 7.03 -16.08
CA GLN A 211 7.79 8.32 -15.47
C GLN A 211 6.31 8.44 -15.09
N ILE A 212 6.04 8.88 -13.86
CA ILE A 212 4.66 9.10 -13.37
C ILE A 212 4.04 10.30 -14.11
N GLU A 213 4.87 11.26 -14.53
CA GLU A 213 4.49 12.44 -15.30
C GLU A 213 3.80 12.10 -16.62
N ASP A 214 4.06 10.92 -17.20
CA ASP A 214 3.46 10.47 -18.45
C ASP A 214 2.03 9.93 -18.27
N VAL A 215 1.57 9.71 -17.02
CA VAL A 215 0.21 9.28 -16.72
C VAL A 215 -0.76 10.45 -16.88
N LYS A 216 -1.67 10.37 -17.85
CA LYS A 216 -2.62 11.44 -18.21
C LYS A 216 -4.06 11.13 -17.84
N THR A 217 -4.37 9.89 -17.48
CA THR A 217 -5.72 9.46 -17.09
C THR A 217 -5.68 8.56 -15.85
N HIS A 218 -6.78 8.51 -15.09
CA HIS A 218 -6.89 7.59 -13.95
C HIS A 218 -6.81 6.11 -14.37
N ASP A 219 -7.26 5.78 -15.58
CA ASP A 219 -7.16 4.42 -16.12
C ASP A 219 -5.70 4.04 -16.39
N GLU A 220 -4.90 4.98 -16.90
CA GLU A 220 -3.45 4.82 -17.01
C GLU A 220 -2.78 4.73 -15.64
N GLU A 221 -3.25 5.47 -14.64
CA GLU A 221 -2.74 5.40 -13.25
C GLU A 221 -2.91 3.99 -12.65
N ILE A 222 -4.11 3.41 -12.79
CA ILE A 222 -4.41 2.03 -12.37
C ILE A 222 -3.49 1.04 -13.08
N LEU A 223 -3.35 1.17 -14.41
CA LEU A 223 -2.52 0.26 -15.20
C LEU A 223 -1.02 0.44 -14.91
N TRP A 224 -0.56 1.65 -14.63
CA TRP A 224 0.83 1.92 -14.26
C TRP A 224 1.18 1.18 -12.97
N LEU A 225 0.35 1.33 -11.93
CA LEU A 225 0.59 0.66 -10.65
C LEU A 225 0.57 -0.86 -10.78
N TRP A 226 -0.33 -1.38 -11.62
CA TRP A 226 -0.42 -2.80 -11.92
C TRP A 226 0.83 -3.34 -12.63
N ARG A 227 1.38 -2.59 -13.61
CA ARG A 227 2.64 -2.96 -14.27
C ARG A 227 3.81 -2.92 -13.30
N ALA A 228 3.88 -1.91 -12.43
CA ALA A 228 4.89 -1.79 -11.39
C ALA A 228 4.86 -3.00 -10.45
N HIS A 229 3.68 -3.34 -9.94
CA HIS A 229 3.53 -4.48 -9.05
C HIS A 229 3.93 -5.80 -9.74
N ASN A 230 3.57 -5.99 -11.01
CA ASN A 230 4.01 -7.16 -11.78
C ASN A 230 5.51 -7.20 -12.09
N TYR A 231 6.14 -6.04 -12.27
CA TYR A 231 7.58 -5.94 -12.39
C TYR A 231 8.26 -6.48 -11.12
N PHE A 232 7.81 -6.04 -9.94
CA PHE A 232 8.34 -6.53 -8.66
C PHE A 232 7.99 -8.00 -8.39
N ASN A 233 6.80 -8.47 -8.76
CA ASN A 233 6.47 -9.89 -8.67
C ASN A 233 7.45 -10.77 -9.46
N ARG A 234 7.88 -10.31 -10.65
CA ARG A 234 8.90 -11.05 -11.42
C ARG A 234 10.27 -11.00 -10.75
N LYS A 235 10.65 -9.86 -10.17
CA LYS A 235 11.96 -9.69 -9.50
C LYS A 235 12.07 -10.51 -8.21
N LEU A 236 10.97 -10.64 -7.47
CA LEU A 236 10.92 -11.34 -6.17
C LEU A 236 10.52 -12.82 -6.28
N ALA A 237 10.27 -13.33 -7.49
CA ALA A 237 9.92 -14.73 -7.67
C ALA A 237 11.12 -15.64 -7.32
N GLY A 238 10.93 -16.57 -6.38
CA GLY A 238 11.98 -17.45 -5.85
C GLY A 238 12.93 -16.79 -4.86
N ASP A 239 12.68 -15.54 -4.44
CA ASP A 239 13.48 -14.86 -3.44
C ASP A 239 13.25 -15.43 -2.03
N VAL A 240 14.20 -15.26 -1.11
CA VAL A 240 14.08 -15.74 0.29
C VAL A 240 12.95 -15.06 1.06
N THR A 241 12.47 -13.91 0.59
CA THR A 241 11.30 -13.19 1.13
C THR A 241 9.98 -13.62 0.49
N GLU A 242 10.00 -14.53 -0.47
CA GLU A 242 8.79 -15.10 -1.08
C GLU A 242 8.09 -16.06 -0.11
N ASP A 243 6.78 -15.86 0.06
CA ASP A 243 5.98 -16.78 0.84
C ASP A 243 5.75 -18.08 0.05
N PRO A 244 6.16 -19.26 0.58
CA PRO A 244 6.05 -20.52 -0.16
C PRO A 244 4.61 -20.89 -0.55
N TRP A 245 3.62 -20.36 0.17
CA TRP A 245 2.20 -20.60 -0.08
C TRP A 245 1.57 -19.57 -1.00
N PHE A 246 2.26 -18.45 -1.23
CA PHE A 246 1.83 -17.37 -2.12
C PHE A 246 2.98 -16.98 -3.06
N PRO A 247 3.43 -17.90 -3.93
CA PRO A 247 4.49 -17.62 -4.88
C PRO A 247 4.11 -16.45 -5.77
N LYS A 248 5.07 -15.59 -6.08
CA LYS A 248 4.89 -14.44 -6.97
C LYS A 248 4.53 -14.93 -8.36
N LYS A 249 3.39 -14.48 -8.84
CA LYS A 249 2.89 -14.73 -10.19
C LYS A 249 2.61 -13.40 -10.89
N GLN A 250 2.61 -13.45 -12.21
CA GLN A 250 2.13 -12.32 -13.00
C GLN A 250 0.61 -12.22 -12.84
N PHE A 251 0.18 -11.17 -12.15
CA PHE A 251 -1.20 -10.93 -11.74
C PHE A 251 -2.01 -10.17 -12.80
N PRO A 252 -3.29 -10.47 -13.02
CA PRO A 252 -3.96 -11.68 -12.55
C PRO A 252 -3.47 -12.92 -13.31
N GLU A 253 -3.49 -14.06 -12.65
CA GLU A 253 -3.29 -15.36 -13.32
C GLU A 253 -4.46 -15.66 -14.27
N ASP A 254 -4.21 -16.52 -15.26
CA ASP A 254 -5.19 -16.84 -16.32
C ASP A 254 -6.47 -17.47 -15.76
N LYS A 255 -6.35 -18.26 -14.67
CA LYS A 255 -7.50 -18.86 -13.96
C LYS A 255 -8.49 -17.81 -13.41
N TYR A 256 -8.03 -16.60 -13.11
CA TYR A 256 -8.87 -15.52 -12.60
C TYR A 256 -9.36 -14.58 -13.68
N CYS A 257 -8.57 -14.38 -14.74
CA CYS A 257 -8.95 -13.53 -15.85
C CYS A 257 -8.41 -14.04 -17.18
N ARG A 258 -9.03 -15.08 -17.74
CA ARG A 258 -8.67 -15.63 -19.06
C ARG A 258 -8.70 -14.59 -20.18
N LYS A 259 -9.57 -13.57 -20.07
CA LYS A 259 -9.67 -12.48 -21.06
C LYS A 259 -8.54 -11.46 -20.95
N CYS A 260 -7.82 -11.43 -19.82
CA CYS A 260 -6.72 -10.49 -19.61
C CYS A 260 -5.48 -10.84 -20.44
N ARG A 261 -5.41 -12.06 -21.02
CA ARG A 261 -4.33 -12.48 -21.90
C ARG A 261 -4.87 -12.99 -23.23
N TRP A 262 -4.22 -12.60 -24.32
CA TRP A 262 -4.45 -13.15 -25.65
C TRP A 262 -3.10 -13.47 -26.28
N LYS A 263 -2.89 -14.74 -26.65
CA LYS A 263 -1.61 -15.24 -27.20
C LYS A 263 -0.40 -14.83 -26.35
N GLY A 264 -0.52 -14.94 -25.02
CA GLY A 264 0.52 -14.58 -24.06
C GLY A 264 0.68 -13.08 -23.76
N LYS A 265 -0.01 -12.20 -24.50
CA LYS A 265 0.08 -10.73 -24.32
C LYS A 265 -1.07 -10.20 -23.48
N TRP A 266 -0.76 -9.25 -22.60
CA TRP A 266 -1.75 -8.53 -21.80
C TRP A 266 -2.74 -7.75 -22.66
N GLN A 267 -4.02 -7.83 -22.30
CA GLN A 267 -5.11 -7.04 -22.88
C GLN A 267 -5.47 -5.95 -21.87
N ASN A 268 -4.90 -4.75 -22.03
CA ASN A 268 -4.97 -3.69 -21.03
C ASN A 268 -6.41 -3.30 -20.67
N ASP A 269 -7.34 -3.29 -21.62
CA ASP A 269 -8.76 -3.00 -21.40
C ASP A 269 -9.43 -4.06 -20.49
N LYS A 270 -9.09 -5.33 -20.69
CA LYS A 270 -9.60 -6.44 -19.87
C LYS A 270 -8.97 -6.46 -18.48
N VAL A 271 -7.67 -6.16 -18.40
CA VAL A 271 -6.95 -5.99 -17.12
C VAL A 271 -7.56 -4.83 -16.33
N LEU A 272 -7.74 -3.67 -16.96
CA LEU A 272 -8.35 -2.50 -16.31
C LEU A 272 -9.75 -2.83 -15.77
N LYS A 273 -10.59 -3.47 -16.58
CA LYS A 273 -11.92 -3.91 -16.13
C LYS A 273 -11.83 -4.87 -14.94
N TYR A 274 -10.87 -5.79 -14.96
CA TYR A 274 -10.63 -6.73 -13.87
C TYR A 274 -10.19 -6.03 -12.58
N LEU A 275 -9.23 -5.12 -12.67
CA LEU A 275 -8.72 -4.33 -11.53
C LEU A 275 -9.82 -3.46 -10.93
N LYS A 276 -10.58 -2.74 -11.76
CA LYS A 276 -11.73 -1.96 -11.30
C LYS A 276 -12.72 -2.84 -10.56
N ASN A 277 -13.02 -4.04 -11.05
CA ASN A 277 -13.95 -4.95 -10.39
C ASN A 277 -13.49 -5.42 -8.99
N ILE A 278 -12.21 -5.77 -8.83
CA ILE A 278 -11.71 -6.31 -7.54
C ILE A 278 -11.45 -5.21 -6.51
N TYR A 279 -11.16 -3.98 -6.94
CA TYR A 279 -10.83 -2.84 -6.07
C TYR A 279 -11.97 -1.83 -5.93
N SER A 280 -13.09 -1.97 -6.66
CA SER A 280 -14.29 -1.14 -6.46
C SER A 280 -15.14 -1.57 -5.26
N SER A 281 -15.03 -2.83 -4.85
CA SER A 281 -15.82 -3.41 -3.75
C SER A 281 -14.90 -3.98 -2.68
N ILE A 282 -15.30 -3.80 -1.42
CA ILE A 282 -14.60 -4.34 -0.26
C ILE A 282 -15.45 -5.47 0.33
N SER A 283 -14.82 -6.60 0.67
CA SER A 283 -15.44 -7.67 1.43
C SER A 283 -15.26 -7.44 2.93
N GLU A 284 -16.36 -7.45 3.65
CA GLU A 284 -16.40 -7.32 5.12
C GLU A 284 -16.45 -8.68 5.82
N VAL A 285 -16.30 -9.76 5.05
CA VAL A 285 -16.34 -11.11 5.61
C VAL A 285 -15.11 -11.31 6.48
N VAL A 286 -15.32 -11.19 7.80
CA VAL A 286 -14.37 -11.62 8.84
C VAL A 286 -14.73 -13.03 9.35
N GLY A 287 -15.97 -13.47 9.13
CA GLY A 287 -16.56 -14.67 9.74
C GLY A 287 -16.23 -16.03 9.10
N LEU A 288 -15.61 -16.12 7.93
CA LEU A 288 -15.21 -17.43 7.37
C LEU A 288 -13.96 -18.02 8.02
N ILE A 289 -13.17 -17.19 8.72
CA ILE A 289 -11.89 -17.58 9.32
C ILE A 289 -12.01 -17.70 10.85
N ASN A 290 -13.04 -17.09 11.45
CA ASN A 290 -13.30 -17.16 12.89
C ASN A 290 -14.28 -18.27 13.30
N LYS A 291 -14.75 -19.10 12.35
CA LYS A 291 -15.31 -20.39 12.72
C LYS A 291 -14.17 -21.25 13.23
N GLU A 292 -13.95 -21.23 14.54
CA GLU A 292 -13.47 -22.41 15.24
C GLU A 292 -14.33 -23.58 14.77
N GLU A 293 -13.71 -24.69 14.39
CA GLU A 293 -14.45 -25.94 14.24
C GLU A 293 -15.12 -26.19 15.58
N GLU A 294 -16.44 -25.99 15.67
CA GLU A 294 -17.22 -26.68 16.68
C GLU A 294 -16.96 -28.19 16.47
N PRO A 295 -16.59 -28.92 17.54
CA PRO A 295 -16.12 -30.30 17.45
C PRO A 295 -17.12 -31.28 16.84
#